data_AF-A0A0A9WZP8-F1
#
_entry.id   AF-A0A0A9WZP8-F1
#
_cell.length_a   1.000
_cell.length_b   1.000
_cell.length_c   1.000
_cell.angle_alpha   90.00
_cell.angle_beta   90.00
_cell.angle_gamma   90.00
#
_symmetry.space_group_name_H-M   'P 1'
#
loop_
_entity.id
_entity.type
_entity.pdbx_description
1 polymer ?
#
loop_
_entity_poly.entity_id
_entity_poly.type
_entity_poly.pdbx_seq_one_letter_code
_entity_poly.pdbx_strand_id
1 'polypeptide(L)'
;MIQFDLQVDFRAFRHYSVKQLFLYAIVEHTNENNCASWRSIIWDTILEVDDDLTELAFNLSAVHAKYPLTLAKNSRGKKYRMYLEWEVTPYIGLFQYYRPKQYSEFIL
;
A
#
# COMPACT_ATOMS: atom_id res chain seq x y z
N MET A 1 6.37 15.39 8.40
CA MET A 1 5.32 14.65 7.67
C MET A 1 6.02 13.76 6.66
N ILE A 2 5.61 12.50 6.50
CA ILE A 2 6.28 11.57 5.57
C ILE A 2 5.77 11.84 4.15
N GLN A 3 6.71 11.81 3.21
CA GLN A 3 6.48 11.95 1.78
C GLN A 3 7.14 10.79 1.07
N PHE A 4 6.48 10.25 0.04
CA PHE A 4 6.98 9.11 -0.72
C PHE A 4 6.54 9.19 -2.19
N ASP A 5 7.29 8.50 -3.05
CA ASP A 5 6.92 8.30 -4.44
C ASP A 5 6.30 6.90 -4.61
N LEU A 6 5.30 6.80 -5.47
CA LEU A 6 4.52 5.57 -5.69
C LEU A 6 4.38 5.31 -7.18
N GLN A 7 5.00 4.22 -7.65
CA GLN A 7 4.88 3.74 -9.02
C GLN A 7 4.22 2.36 -9.02
N VAL A 8 3.09 2.24 -9.72
CA VAL A 8 2.28 1.02 -9.71
C VAL A 8 1.67 0.77 -11.09
N ASP A 9 1.60 -0.51 -11.47
CA ASP A 9 0.96 -0.94 -12.71
C ASP A 9 0.06 -2.16 -12.44
N PHE A 10 -1.25 -1.91 -12.47
CA PHE A 10 -2.31 -2.89 -12.27
C PHE A 10 -2.99 -3.30 -13.57
N ARG A 11 -2.43 -2.96 -14.74
CA ARG A 11 -3.03 -3.34 -16.03
C ARG A 11 -3.14 -4.85 -16.24
N ALA A 12 -2.37 -5.66 -15.51
CA ALA A 12 -2.52 -7.11 -15.48
C ALA A 12 -3.90 -7.58 -14.96
N PHE A 13 -4.59 -6.77 -14.14
CA PHE A 13 -5.93 -7.09 -13.64
C PHE A 13 -7.04 -6.97 -14.69
N ARG A 14 -6.73 -6.45 -15.89
CA ARG A 14 -7.67 -6.25 -17.02
C ARG A 14 -8.44 -7.49 -17.44
N HIS A 15 -7.86 -8.68 -17.28
CA HIS A 15 -8.50 -9.93 -17.71
C HIS A 15 -9.40 -10.55 -16.65
N TYR A 16 -9.44 -9.95 -15.46
CA TYR A 16 -10.23 -10.42 -14.34
C TYR A 16 -11.46 -9.53 -14.18
N SER A 17 -12.58 -10.09 -13.74
CA SER A 17 -13.82 -9.35 -13.45
C SER A 17 -13.67 -8.47 -12.20
N VAL A 18 -12.70 -7.54 -12.20
CA VAL A 18 -12.39 -6.63 -11.10
C VAL A 18 -13.21 -5.37 -11.25
N LYS A 19 -13.93 -5.00 -10.20
CA LYS A 19 -14.68 -3.75 -10.10
C LYS A 19 -13.80 -2.64 -9.54
N GLN A 20 -13.11 -2.91 -8.43
CA GLN A 20 -12.36 -1.93 -7.66
C GLN A 20 -11.11 -2.56 -7.05
N LEU A 21 -10.04 -1.76 -6.93
CA LEU A 21 -8.84 -2.09 -6.16
C LEU A 21 -8.73 -1.12 -4.98
N PHE A 22 -8.61 -1.66 -3.77
CA PHE A 22 -8.28 -0.89 -2.59
C PHE A 22 -6.78 -0.95 -2.37
N LEU A 23 -6.13 0.20 -2.32
CA LEU A 23 -4.68 0.31 -2.21
C LEU A 23 -4.28 0.96 -0.90
N TYR A 24 -3.30 0.40 -0.22
CA TYR A 24 -2.81 0.87 1.07
C TYR A 24 -1.29 1.02 1.04
N ALA A 25 -0.79 2.20 1.40
CA ALA A 25 0.61 2.41 1.73
C ALA A 25 0.80 2.23 3.23
N ILE A 26 1.71 1.32 3.59
CA ILE A 26 1.81 0.78 4.94
C ILE A 26 3.25 0.90 5.40
N VAL A 27 3.42 1.38 6.63
CA VAL A 27 4.70 1.34 7.33
C VAL A 27 4.61 0.27 8.40
N GLU A 28 5.54 -0.68 8.33
CA GLU A 28 5.74 -1.72 9.32
C GLU A 28 7.08 -1.54 10.01
N HIS A 29 7.11 -1.78 11.32
CA HIS A 29 8.37 -1.91 12.04
C HIS A 29 8.33 -3.15 12.93
N THR A 30 9.47 -3.81 12.98
CA THR A 30 9.67 -4.98 13.82
C THR A 30 10.50 -4.56 15.02
N ASN A 31 10.05 -4.90 16.23
CA ASN A 31 10.83 -4.65 17.44
C ASN A 31 12.05 -5.60 17.50
N GLU A 32 13.09 -5.22 18.24
CA GLU A 32 14.38 -5.95 18.35
C GLU A 32 14.25 -7.41 18.80
N ASN A 33 13.12 -7.78 19.42
CA ASN A 33 12.82 -9.14 19.84
C ASN A 33 11.96 -9.96 18.84
N ASN A 34 11.67 -9.44 17.63
CA ASN A 34 10.78 -10.07 16.63
C ASN A 34 9.35 -10.42 17.11
N CYS A 35 8.98 -10.13 18.36
CA CYS A 35 7.69 -10.53 18.94
C CYS A 35 6.51 -9.62 18.58
N ALA A 36 6.76 -8.41 18.07
CA ALA A 36 5.70 -7.47 17.72
C ALA A 36 6.07 -6.68 16.45
N SER A 37 5.29 -6.89 15.39
CA SER A 37 5.22 -6.01 14.24
C SER A 37 4.11 -5.00 14.46
N TRP A 38 4.45 -3.70 14.48
CA TRP A 38 3.42 -2.67 14.41
C TRP A 38 3.23 -2.28 12.96
N ARG A 39 1.97 -2.26 12.53
CA ARG A 39 1.57 -1.91 11.17
C ARG A 39 0.75 -0.63 11.22
N SER A 40 1.09 0.36 10.40
CA SER A 40 0.34 1.61 10.31
C SER A 40 0.09 1.96 8.85
N ILE A 41 -1.18 2.18 8.52
CA ILE A 41 -1.59 2.69 7.21
C ILE A 41 -1.33 4.18 7.23
N ILE A 42 -0.55 4.67 6.27
CA ILE A 42 -0.19 6.09 6.17
C ILE A 42 -0.91 6.78 5.01
N TRP A 43 -1.39 6.00 4.04
CA TRP A 43 -2.13 6.49 2.89
C TRP A 43 -2.93 5.34 2.28
N ASP A 44 -4.05 5.67 1.65
CA ASP A 44 -4.94 4.75 0.97
C ASP A 44 -5.53 5.41 -0.28
N THR A 45 -5.94 4.60 -1.26
CA THR A 45 -6.82 5.05 -2.35
C THR A 45 -7.68 3.92 -2.86
N ILE A 46 -8.78 4.26 -3.52
CA ILE A 46 -9.61 3.31 -4.27
C ILE A 46 -9.39 3.62 -5.75
N LEU A 47 -9.11 2.58 -6.54
CA LEU A 47 -9.04 2.66 -7.99
C LEU A 47 -10.26 1.94 -8.54
N GLU A 48 -11.09 2.65 -9.29
CA GLU A 48 -12.18 2.03 -10.02
C GLU A 48 -11.64 1.47 -11.33
N VAL A 49 -11.97 0.21 -11.63
CA VAL A 49 -11.64 -0.39 -12.91
C VAL A 49 -12.79 -0.03 -13.85
N ASP A 50 -12.64 1.07 -14.58
CA ASP A 50 -13.52 1.44 -15.69
C ASP A 50 -12.90 1.08 -17.05
N ASP A 51 -13.68 1.27 -18.12
CA ASP A 51 -13.24 0.97 -19.49
C ASP A 51 -12.10 1.88 -19.98
N ASP A 52 -11.87 3.03 -19.33
CA ASP A 52 -10.89 4.03 -19.76
C ASP A 52 -9.47 3.74 -19.23
N LEU A 53 -9.32 2.81 -18.27
CA LEU A 53 -8.10 2.08 -17.88
C LEU A 53 -6.86 2.93 -17.53
N THR A 54 -6.98 4.26 -17.56
CA THR A 54 -5.89 5.21 -17.39
C THR A 54 -5.48 5.30 -15.92
N GLU A 55 -6.40 4.98 -15.01
CA GLU A 55 -6.18 5.01 -13.56
C GLU A 55 -5.53 3.74 -12.99
N LEU A 56 -5.33 2.69 -13.80
CA LEU A 56 -4.72 1.43 -13.34
C LEU A 56 -3.20 1.40 -13.44
N ALA A 57 -2.58 2.39 -14.05
CA ALA A 57 -1.13 2.56 -14.02
C ALA A 57 -0.80 4.02 -13.75
N PHE A 58 -0.13 4.28 -12.62
CA PHE A 58 0.22 5.64 -12.23
C PHE A 58 1.57 5.72 -11.56
N ASN A 59 2.13 6.92 -11.66
CA ASN A 59 3.36 7.33 -11.03
C ASN A 59 3.07 8.62 -10.28
N LEU A 60 2.87 8.50 -8.97
CA LEU A 60 2.63 9.63 -8.08
C LEU A 60 3.94 10.00 -7.39
N SER A 61 4.42 11.20 -7.66
CA SER A 61 5.55 11.78 -6.94
C SER A 61 5.06 12.62 -5.76
N ALA A 62 5.83 12.67 -4.69
CA ALA A 62 5.59 13.55 -3.55
C ALA A 62 4.23 13.32 -2.85
N VAL A 63 3.80 12.07 -2.73
CA VAL A 63 2.57 11.73 -2.01
C VAL A 63 2.76 11.99 -0.53
N HIS A 64 1.90 12.83 0.03
CA HIS A 64 1.85 13.11 1.45
C HIS A 64 1.01 12.04 2.17
N ALA A 65 1.53 11.55 3.31
CA ALA A 65 0.76 10.66 4.18
C ALA A 65 -0.56 11.32 4.62
N LYS A 66 -1.69 10.64 4.37
CA LYS A 66 -3.02 11.06 4.85
C LYS A 66 -3.15 10.91 6.36
N TYR A 67 -2.53 9.88 6.92
CA TYR A 67 -2.61 9.56 8.34
C TYR A 67 -1.28 9.79 9.05
N PRO A 68 -1.30 10.32 10.29
CA PRO A 68 -0.08 10.54 11.05
C PRO A 68 0.57 9.20 11.42
N LEU A 69 1.86 9.07 11.12
CA LEU A 69 2.65 7.96 11.65
C LEU A 69 3.07 8.28 13.08
N THR A 70 2.41 7.66 14.05
CA THR A 70 2.82 7.75 15.46
C THR A 70 4.05 6.87 15.68
N LEU A 71 5.23 7.46 15.50
CA LEU A 71 6.49 6.82 15.83
C LEU A 71 6.71 6.84 17.34
N ALA A 72 7.15 5.70 17.91
CA ALA A 72 7.56 5.66 19.31
C ALA A 72 8.73 6.64 19.55
N LYS A 73 8.84 7.17 20.78
CA LYS A 73 9.86 8.17 21.17
C LYS A 73 11.32 7.76 20.88
N ASN A 74 11.58 6.45 20.72
CA ASN A 74 12.90 5.87 20.40
C ASN A 74 12.92 5.21 19.00
N SER A 75 12.38 5.88 17.99
CA SER A 75 12.28 5.37 16.61
C SER A 75 13.56 5.56 15.79
N ARG A 76 14.47 6.46 16.22
CA ARG A 76 15.71 6.76 15.51
C ARG A 76 16.62 5.53 15.44
N GLY A 77 17.09 5.18 14.23
CA GLY A 77 17.95 4.02 14.02
C GLY A 77 17.21 2.68 13.97
N LYS A 78 15.87 2.67 14.06
CA LYS A 78 15.06 1.46 13.83
C LYS A 78 14.79 1.29 12.35
N LYS A 79 14.76 0.03 11.89
CA LYS A 79 14.43 -0.30 10.51
C LYS A 79 12.91 -0.24 10.32
N TYR A 80 12.49 0.49 9.31
CA TYR A 80 11.10 0.56 8.89
C TYR A 80 10.99 -0.04 7.49
N ARG A 81 9.91 -0.79 7.26
CA ARG A 81 9.57 -1.31 5.94
C ARG A 81 8.31 -0.61 5.48
N MET A 82 8.38 0.03 4.31
CA MET A 82 7.20 0.56 3.65
C MET A 82 6.79 -0.39 2.56
N TYR A 83 5.51 -0.69 2.46
CA TYR A 83 4.99 -1.50 1.37
C TYR A 83 3.62 -1.06 0.94
N LEU A 84 3.34 -1.41 -0.30
CA LEU A 84 2.02 -1.32 -0.88
C LEU A 84 1.31 -2.65 -0.66
N GLU A 85 0.09 -2.61 -0.15
CA GLU A 85 -0.82 -3.76 -0.09
C GLU A 85 -2.08 -3.38 -0.85
N TRP A 86 -2.66 -4.32 -1.60
CA TRP A 86 -3.95 -4.09 -2.26
C TRP A 86 -4.93 -5.23 -2.07
N GLU A 87 -6.22 -4.89 -2.14
CA GLU A 87 -7.35 -5.81 -2.06
C GLU A 87 -8.22 -5.65 -3.31
N VAL A 88 -8.59 -6.79 -3.91
CA VAL A 88 -9.31 -6.85 -5.18
C VAL A 88 -10.79 -7.12 -4.92
N THR A 89 -11.66 -6.22 -5.39
CA THR A 89 -13.11 -6.41 -5.34
C THR A 89 -13.65 -6.77 -6.72
N PRO A 90 -14.25 -7.95 -6.91
CA PRO A 90 -14.80 -8.37 -8.19
C PRO A 90 -16.20 -7.80 -8.47
N TYR A 91 -16.62 -7.80 -9.75
CA TYR A 91 -18.01 -7.54 -10.15
C TYR A 91 -18.97 -8.67 -9.76
N ILE A 92 -18.51 -9.93 -9.83
CA ILE A 92 -19.33 -11.12 -9.54
C ILE A 92 -18.46 -12.21 -8.88
N GLY A 93 -18.99 -12.84 -7.83
CA GLY A 93 -18.42 -14.05 -7.21
C GLY A 93 -17.33 -13.82 -6.16
N LEU A 94 -16.90 -14.90 -5.51
CA LEU A 94 -15.76 -14.93 -4.60
C LEU A 94 -14.47 -14.91 -5.43
N PHE A 95 -13.97 -13.72 -5.79
CA PHE A 95 -12.55 -13.61 -6.12
C PHE A 95 -11.81 -13.95 -4.84
N GLN A 96 -11.01 -15.02 -4.87
CA GLN A 96 -10.27 -15.45 -3.69
C GLN A 96 -9.51 -14.25 -3.13
N TYR A 97 -9.71 -14.01 -1.83
CA TYR A 97 -9.17 -12.87 -1.09
C TYR A 97 -7.65 -12.81 -1.24
N TYR A 98 -7.17 -12.07 -2.24
CA TYR A 98 -5.75 -12.01 -2.61
C TYR A 98 -5.21 -10.65 -2.16
N ARG A 99 -4.31 -10.68 -1.16
CA ARG A 99 -3.62 -9.49 -0.61
C ARG A 99 -2.11 -9.55 -0.85
N PRO A 100 -1.68 -9.31 -2.10
CA PRO A 100 -0.27 -9.22 -2.43
C PRO A 100 0.38 -7.96 -1.82
N LYS A 101 1.70 -8.02 -1.63
CA LYS A 101 2.50 -6.96 -1.00
C LYS A 101 3.73 -6.65 -1.86
N GLN A 102 4.03 -5.37 -2.04
CA GLN A 102 5.26 -4.90 -2.69
C GLN A 102 6.08 -4.04 -1.73
N TYR A 103 7.32 -4.45 -1.46
CA TYR A 103 8.13 -3.91 -0.36
C TYR A 103 9.21 -2.92 -0.81
N SER A 104 9.49 -1.96 0.06
CA SER A 104 10.65 -1.07 0.05
C SER A 104 11.16 -0.88 1.49
N GLU A 105 12.48 -0.90 1.68
CA GLU A 105 13.11 -0.75 2.99
C GLU A 105 13.77 0.62 3.12
N PHE A 106 13.61 1.26 4.27
CA PHE A 106 14.26 2.54 4.57
C PHE A 106 14.61 2.66 6.06
N ILE A 107 15.60 3.49 6.35
CA ILE A 107 16.07 3.76 7.71
C ILE A 107 15.69 5.20 8.06
N LEU A 108 15.10 5.40 9.25
CA LEU A 108 14.74 6.71 9.81
C LEU A 108 15.82 7.27 10.75
#